data_AF-W3XPA2-F1
#
_entry.id   AF-W3XPA2-F1
#
_cell.length_a   1.000
_cell.length_b   1.000
_cell.length_c   1.000
_cell.angle_alpha   90.00
_cell.angle_beta   90.00
_cell.angle_gamma   90.00
#
_symmetry.space_group_name_H-M   'P 1'
#
loop_
_entity.id
_entity.type
_entity.pdbx_description
1 polymer ?
#
loop_
_entity_poly.entity_id
_entity_poly.type
_entity_poly.pdbx_seq_one_letter_code
_entity_poly.pdbx_strand_id
1 'polypeptide(L)'
;MEASTTTDHDIPGILRMPLELLQLVTRHLTTPDYGHLRQTCKHLDAALYGGFTKEFFRKKQFMLSPFSLQALIDISNSRLANGLQHVIIGTERPLETDRYVSSLGFGAHSPLQRNSFVRHLEDHLALLSCGYDIQMMSEAFAKLANLEIVEIRDFASSRPRDGTTWKSYGFATFQTETGLTVSRRALVHHPNVDQDYSTRLFQNILRALGKANVRPKRLEVNTRHSTSGLVDRAFKVQKFDESQVIPVLAGLEAIHLDFSHSELTTLVASQEGPGDLPCALFHLRKFLSLLHSLRTLRLNFQAMNSDTETHLFLDWFQSPLPLDMPTSPIQHDPGSLPQAPPPVLLEKLEQLEIGKVAVRLDTLVGIFEKYKKTLKNVQLHRVGIKDPNPLESKTNQWAIFFRRMAQLDLNINSLTMSHLYQSRQGFPTSLALEFKDTKPSHTRKWRGHDLRGALKDFVQHAQVDWPPEPQSDDDDDGSENSMEDSMDEYDDVDDT
;
A
#
# COMPACT_ATOMS: atom_id res chain seq x y z
N MET A 1 38.91 -32.27 -51.24
CA MET A 1 39.95 -31.35 -50.71
C MET A 1 39.40 -29.94 -50.90
N GLU A 2 39.12 -29.14 -49.89
CA GLU A 2 39.45 -29.20 -48.46
C GLU A 2 38.29 -28.58 -47.67
N ALA A 3 37.85 -29.29 -46.63
CA ALA A 3 37.04 -28.70 -45.58
C ALA A 3 37.95 -27.73 -44.81
N SER A 4 37.61 -26.44 -44.84
CA SER A 4 38.31 -25.43 -44.05
C SER A 4 37.99 -25.68 -42.57
N THR A 5 38.92 -26.34 -41.90
CA THR A 5 38.94 -26.50 -40.44
C THR A 5 39.20 -25.14 -39.82
N THR A 6 38.14 -24.50 -39.32
CA THR A 6 38.25 -23.37 -38.39
C THR A 6 39.02 -23.83 -37.16
N THR A 7 40.29 -23.42 -37.09
CA THR A 7 41.17 -23.59 -35.94
C THR A 7 40.58 -22.87 -34.73
N ASP A 8 40.53 -23.57 -33.60
CA ASP A 8 40.02 -23.20 -32.27
C ASP A 8 40.80 -22.06 -31.59
N HIS A 9 41.36 -21.10 -32.35
CA HIS A 9 42.27 -20.07 -31.82
C HIS A 9 41.74 -18.63 -31.81
N ASP A 10 40.59 -18.34 -32.42
CA ASP A 10 40.03 -16.98 -32.49
C ASP A 10 38.66 -16.81 -31.81
N ILE A 11 38.36 -17.61 -30.77
CA ILE A 11 37.17 -17.35 -29.93
C ILE A 11 37.54 -16.22 -28.94
N PRO A 12 36.88 -15.05 -28.98
CA PRO A 12 37.16 -13.92 -28.09
C PRO A 12 37.21 -14.34 -26.62
N GLY A 13 38.20 -13.83 -25.86
CA GLY A 13 38.47 -14.25 -24.48
C GLY A 13 37.25 -14.20 -23.54
N ILE A 14 36.32 -13.26 -23.77
CA ILE A 14 35.08 -13.14 -22.99
C ILE A 14 34.11 -14.32 -23.19
N LEU A 15 34.10 -14.94 -24.38
CA LEU A 15 33.24 -16.10 -24.67
C LEU A 15 33.77 -17.41 -24.07
N ARG A 16 35.04 -17.42 -23.64
CA ARG A 16 35.67 -18.56 -22.96
C ARG A 16 35.58 -18.47 -21.44
N MET A 17 35.06 -17.36 -20.89
CA MET A 17 34.91 -17.19 -19.46
C MET A 17 33.80 -18.10 -18.91
N PRO A 18 34.01 -18.76 -17.75
CA PRO A 18 32.94 -19.36 -16.99
C PRO A 18 31.82 -18.36 -16.71
N LEU A 19 30.57 -18.86 -16.67
CA LEU A 19 29.38 -18.03 -16.48
C LEU A 19 29.47 -17.19 -15.21
N GLU A 20 30.07 -17.72 -14.15
CA GLU A 20 30.23 -17.04 -12.87
C GLU A 20 31.13 -15.80 -12.98
N LEU A 21 32.22 -15.90 -13.75
CA LEU A 21 33.11 -14.75 -14.01
C LEU A 21 32.43 -13.73 -14.91
N LEU A 22 31.69 -14.18 -15.92
CA LEU A 22 30.91 -13.30 -16.77
C LEU A 22 29.82 -12.56 -15.96
N GLN A 23 29.17 -13.24 -15.02
CA GLN A 23 28.23 -12.62 -14.08
C GLN A 23 28.91 -11.63 -13.14
N LEU A 24 30.13 -11.91 -12.67
CA LEU A 24 30.89 -10.97 -11.87
C LEU A 24 31.23 -9.70 -12.65
N VAL A 25 31.71 -9.82 -13.90
CA VAL A 25 31.97 -8.68 -14.79
C VAL A 25 30.70 -7.85 -14.97
N THR A 26 29.57 -8.50 -15.28
CA THR A 26 28.32 -7.77 -15.48
C THR A 26 27.86 -6.99 -14.26
N ARG A 27 28.20 -7.36 -13.02
CA ARG A 27 27.83 -6.59 -11.81
C ARG A 27 28.45 -5.19 -11.77
N HIS A 28 29.56 -4.98 -12.46
CA HIS A 28 30.24 -3.69 -12.54
C HIS A 28 29.77 -2.81 -13.71
N LEU A 29 28.86 -3.32 -14.54
CA LEU A 29 28.30 -2.58 -15.67
C LEU A 29 27.07 -1.77 -15.25
N THR A 30 26.89 -0.61 -15.88
CA THR A 30 25.61 0.10 -15.82
C THR A 30 24.52 -0.74 -16.49
N THR A 31 23.24 -0.44 -16.23
CA THR A 31 22.14 -1.13 -16.92
C THR A 31 22.26 -1.06 -18.45
N PRO A 32 22.50 0.12 -19.07
CA PRO A 32 22.71 0.21 -20.51
C PRO A 32 23.88 -0.67 -21.00
N ASP A 33 25.03 -0.62 -20.33
CA ASP A 33 26.22 -1.38 -20.76
C ASP A 33 26.00 -2.90 -20.66
N TYR A 34 25.28 -3.35 -19.63
CA TYR A 34 24.89 -4.77 -19.53
C TYR A 34 23.92 -5.16 -20.66
N GLY A 35 22.99 -4.28 -21.01
CA GLY A 35 22.12 -4.45 -22.18
C GLY A 35 22.92 -4.57 -23.49
N HIS A 36 23.86 -3.65 -23.72
CA HIS A 36 24.73 -3.67 -24.90
C HIS A 36 25.60 -4.93 -24.94
N LEU A 37 26.21 -5.32 -23.83
CA LEU A 37 27.04 -6.53 -23.74
C LEU A 37 26.24 -7.77 -24.17
N ARG A 38 25.01 -7.91 -23.69
CA ARG A 38 24.12 -9.00 -24.10
C ARG A 38 23.84 -8.98 -25.61
N GLN A 39 23.68 -7.81 -26.20
CA GLN A 39 23.34 -7.65 -27.61
C GLN A 39 24.54 -7.83 -28.56
N THR A 40 25.77 -7.93 -28.04
CA THR A 40 26.97 -8.12 -28.87
C THR A 40 26.96 -9.43 -29.67
N CYS A 41 26.51 -10.55 -29.10
CA CYS A 41 26.39 -11.82 -29.81
C CYS A 41 25.37 -12.78 -29.17
N LYS A 42 24.87 -13.76 -29.94
CA LYS A 42 23.87 -14.74 -29.48
C LYS A 42 24.34 -15.58 -28.29
N HIS A 43 25.64 -15.88 -28.20
CA HIS A 43 26.20 -16.65 -27.09
C HIS A 43 26.09 -15.88 -25.77
N LEU A 44 26.54 -14.62 -25.76
CA LEU A 44 26.44 -13.76 -24.57
C LEU A 44 24.99 -13.48 -24.19
N ASP A 45 24.13 -13.25 -25.18
CA ASP A 45 22.71 -13.10 -24.92
C ASP A 45 22.11 -14.32 -24.21
N ALA A 46 22.41 -15.54 -24.69
CA ALA A 46 21.92 -16.78 -24.10
C ALA A 46 22.51 -17.03 -22.70
N ALA A 47 23.83 -16.87 -22.54
CA ALA A 47 24.52 -17.09 -21.28
C ALA A 47 24.04 -16.14 -20.17
N LEU A 48 23.82 -14.87 -20.51
CA LEU A 48 23.43 -13.82 -19.55
C LEU A 48 21.92 -13.68 -19.39
N TYR A 49 21.13 -14.38 -20.22
CA TYR A 49 19.68 -14.24 -20.28
C TYR A 49 19.02 -14.39 -18.91
N GLY A 50 19.36 -15.47 -18.19
CA GLY A 50 18.76 -15.81 -16.91
C GLY A 50 19.04 -14.76 -15.83
N GLY A 51 20.31 -14.33 -15.70
CA GLY A 51 20.71 -13.31 -14.74
C GLY A 51 20.03 -11.97 -15.01
N PHE A 52 20.07 -11.51 -16.26
CA PHE A 52 19.42 -10.26 -16.65
C PHE A 52 17.90 -10.28 -16.45
N THR A 53 17.24 -11.38 -16.82
CA THR A 53 15.78 -11.50 -16.68
C THR A 53 15.38 -11.46 -15.21
N LYS A 54 16.12 -12.18 -14.36
CA LYS A 54 15.92 -12.16 -12.90
C LYS A 54 16.15 -10.78 -12.30
N GLU A 55 17.15 -10.06 -12.79
CA GLU A 55 17.50 -8.74 -12.25
C GLU A 55 16.54 -7.64 -12.70
N PHE A 56 16.25 -7.57 -13.99
CA PHE A 56 15.49 -6.44 -14.54
C PHE A 56 14.02 -6.75 -14.74
N PHE A 57 13.63 -7.99 -15.00
CA PHE A 57 12.26 -8.33 -15.40
C PHE A 57 11.48 -9.08 -14.32
N ARG A 58 12.10 -9.53 -13.22
CA ARG A 58 11.37 -10.15 -12.11
C ARG A 58 10.26 -9.28 -11.54
N LYS A 59 10.56 -8.01 -11.37
CA LYS A 59 9.65 -6.97 -10.90
C LYS A 59 9.69 -5.84 -11.91
N LYS A 60 8.54 -5.41 -12.43
CA LYS A 60 8.41 -4.25 -13.33
C LYS A 60 7.32 -3.28 -12.88
N GLN A 61 7.58 -1.98 -12.98
CA GLN A 61 6.66 -0.91 -12.66
C GLN A 61 6.30 -0.15 -13.95
N PHE A 62 5.01 0.10 -14.15
CA PHE A 62 4.44 0.69 -15.35
C PHE A 62 3.55 1.87 -14.99
N MET A 63 3.65 2.96 -15.75
CA MET A 63 2.72 4.08 -15.67
C MET A 63 1.42 3.67 -16.35
N LEU A 64 0.26 4.09 -15.83
CA LEU A 64 -1.02 3.83 -16.49
C LEU A 64 -1.23 4.78 -17.68
N SER A 65 -0.59 4.44 -18.79
CA SER A 65 -0.67 5.16 -20.07
C SER A 65 -0.64 4.17 -21.24
N PRO A 66 -1.16 4.53 -22.42
CA PRO A 66 -1.26 3.58 -23.53
C PRO A 66 0.09 2.96 -23.91
N PHE A 67 1.13 3.76 -24.07
CA PHE A 67 2.46 3.28 -24.48
C PHE A 67 3.15 2.43 -23.40
N SER A 68 2.90 2.70 -22.12
CA SER A 68 3.46 1.90 -21.04
C SER A 68 2.74 0.55 -20.89
N LEU A 69 1.42 0.52 -21.06
CA LEU A 69 0.67 -0.74 -21.11
C LEU A 69 0.98 -1.53 -22.38
N GLN A 70 1.23 -0.87 -23.51
CA GLN A 70 1.68 -1.54 -24.72
C GLN A 70 3.03 -2.22 -24.50
N ALA A 71 3.98 -1.56 -23.84
CA ALA A 71 5.25 -2.19 -23.49
C ALA A 71 5.07 -3.40 -22.56
N LEU A 72 4.10 -3.37 -21.65
CA LEU A 72 3.74 -4.54 -20.84
C LEU A 72 3.20 -5.70 -21.70
N ILE A 73 2.36 -5.42 -22.70
CA ILE A 73 1.88 -6.40 -23.69
C ILE A 73 3.05 -6.95 -24.52
N ASP A 74 3.95 -6.09 -24.99
CA ASP A 74 5.10 -6.52 -25.79
C ASP A 74 6.04 -7.42 -24.97
N ILE A 75 6.24 -7.09 -23.69
CA ILE A 75 6.97 -7.94 -22.74
C ILE A 75 6.26 -9.28 -22.56
N SER A 76 4.94 -9.28 -22.36
CA SER A 76 4.16 -10.52 -22.15
C SER A 76 4.10 -11.42 -23.38
N ASN A 77 4.29 -10.87 -24.59
CA ASN A 77 4.41 -11.61 -25.84
C ASN A 77 5.86 -12.07 -26.15
N SER A 78 6.84 -11.65 -25.35
CA SER A 78 8.25 -11.96 -25.58
C SER A 78 8.75 -13.10 -24.70
N ARG A 79 10.00 -13.55 -24.94
CA ARG A 79 10.69 -14.49 -24.03
C ARG A 79 10.81 -13.98 -22.59
N LEU A 80 10.69 -12.67 -22.36
CA LEU A 80 10.81 -12.04 -21.04
C LEU A 80 9.57 -12.26 -20.16
N ALA A 81 8.44 -12.71 -20.73
CA ALA A 81 7.19 -12.95 -20.01
C ALA A 81 7.40 -13.87 -18.80
N ASN A 82 8.15 -14.96 -18.97
CA ASN A 82 8.47 -15.91 -17.91
C ASN A 82 9.30 -15.31 -16.77
N GLY A 83 10.00 -14.20 -17.04
CA GLY A 83 10.75 -13.46 -16.04
C GLY A 83 9.86 -12.68 -15.09
N LEU A 84 8.70 -12.21 -15.54
CA LEU A 84 7.90 -11.23 -14.83
C LEU A 84 6.96 -11.87 -13.81
N GLN A 85 7.31 -11.71 -12.53
CA GLN A 85 6.58 -12.26 -11.39
C GLN A 85 5.78 -11.19 -10.63
N HIS A 86 6.23 -9.95 -10.70
CA HIS A 86 5.66 -8.84 -9.96
C HIS A 86 5.43 -7.66 -10.89
N VAL A 87 4.17 -7.34 -11.17
CA VAL A 87 3.76 -6.15 -11.92
C VAL A 87 3.29 -5.07 -10.95
N ILE A 88 3.87 -3.88 -11.06
CA ILE A 88 3.46 -2.69 -10.31
C ILE A 88 2.82 -1.72 -11.29
N ILE A 89 1.63 -1.20 -10.96
CA ILE A 89 1.06 -0.07 -11.66
C ILE A 89 1.25 1.17 -10.78
N GLY A 90 2.01 2.13 -11.31
CA GLY A 90 2.28 3.39 -10.63
C GLY A 90 1.06 4.31 -10.63
N THR A 91 0.93 5.13 -9.59
CA THR A 91 -0.15 6.14 -9.52
C THR A 91 0.21 7.45 -10.23
N GLU A 92 1.41 7.57 -10.79
CA GLU A 92 1.75 8.74 -11.60
C GLU A 92 0.91 8.84 -12.87
N ARG A 93 0.50 10.06 -13.20
CA ARG A 93 -0.34 10.34 -14.36
C ARG A 93 -0.22 11.82 -14.78
N PRO A 94 -0.58 12.14 -16.03
CA PRO A 94 -0.83 13.53 -16.42
C PRO A 94 -2.05 14.08 -15.66
N LEU A 95 -1.95 15.27 -15.08
CA LEU A 95 -3.09 15.93 -14.42
C LEU A 95 -3.53 17.19 -15.18
N GLU A 96 -4.83 17.52 -15.14
CA GLU A 96 -5.32 18.78 -15.70
C GLU A 96 -4.68 20.00 -15.02
N THR A 97 -4.34 19.90 -13.74
CA THR A 97 -3.60 20.94 -13.01
C THR A 97 -2.22 21.21 -13.63
N ASP A 98 -1.54 20.19 -14.14
CA ASP A 98 -0.27 20.35 -14.86
C ASP A 98 -0.45 21.19 -16.15
N ARG A 99 -1.66 21.17 -16.75
CA ARG A 99 -2.02 22.04 -17.88
C ARG A 99 -2.01 23.51 -17.50
N TYR A 100 -2.50 23.84 -16.30
CA TYR A 100 -2.53 25.21 -15.80
C TYR A 100 -1.13 25.71 -15.47
N VAL A 101 -0.32 24.90 -14.78
CA VAL A 101 1.11 25.21 -14.53
C VAL A 101 1.85 25.44 -15.85
N SER A 102 1.62 24.60 -16.85
CA SER A 102 2.18 24.76 -18.20
C SER A 102 1.65 26.00 -18.93
N SER A 103 0.45 26.48 -18.58
CA SER A 103 -0.16 27.67 -19.19
C SER A 103 0.28 28.99 -18.57
N LEU A 104 0.69 28.97 -17.29
CA LEU A 104 1.18 30.12 -16.55
C LEU A 104 2.66 30.45 -16.85
N GLY A 105 3.31 29.71 -17.75
CA GLY A 105 4.67 30.00 -18.18
C GLY A 105 5.75 29.66 -17.16
N PHE A 106 5.41 28.91 -16.10
CA PHE A 106 6.38 28.33 -15.17
C PHE A 106 7.14 27.19 -15.87
N GLY A 107 8.09 27.57 -16.71
CA GLY A 107 8.80 26.73 -17.66
C GLY A 107 8.53 27.21 -19.09
N ALA A 108 9.56 27.71 -19.77
CA ALA A 108 9.48 28.04 -21.19
C ALA A 108 9.30 26.76 -22.02
N HIS A 109 8.07 26.27 -22.13
CA HIS A 109 7.74 25.09 -22.92
C HIS A 109 7.56 25.47 -24.38
N SER A 110 8.22 24.73 -25.28
CA SER A 110 7.96 24.88 -26.72
C SER A 110 6.51 24.50 -27.05
N PRO A 111 5.92 25.06 -28.12
CA PRO A 111 4.59 24.64 -28.58
C PRO A 111 4.47 23.12 -28.80
N LEU A 112 5.55 22.46 -29.22
CA LEU A 112 5.63 21.01 -29.39
C LEU A 112 5.49 20.26 -28.07
N GLN A 113 6.15 20.71 -27.01
CA GLN A 113 6.05 20.11 -25.67
C GLN A 113 4.64 20.28 -25.09
N ARG A 114 4.05 21.47 -25.27
CA ARG A 114 2.66 21.74 -24.86
C ARG A 114 1.67 20.83 -25.57
N ASN A 115 1.79 20.69 -26.89
CA ASN A 115 0.93 19.78 -27.66
C ASN A 115 1.14 18.32 -27.27
N SER A 116 2.38 17.92 -27.00
CA SER A 116 2.70 16.57 -26.53
C SER A 116 2.05 16.29 -25.17
N PHE A 117 2.07 17.25 -24.24
CA PHE A 117 1.38 17.14 -22.97
C PHE A 117 -0.13 16.99 -23.14
N VAL A 118 -0.76 17.84 -23.95
CA VAL A 118 -2.22 17.77 -24.23
C VAL A 118 -2.59 16.40 -24.79
N ARG A 119 -1.82 15.89 -25.77
CA ARG A 119 -2.01 14.56 -26.33
C ARG A 119 -1.92 13.47 -25.26
N HIS A 120 -0.88 13.47 -24.41
CA HIS A 120 -0.74 12.46 -23.35
C HIS A 120 -1.89 12.51 -22.32
N LEU A 121 -2.39 13.70 -22.00
CA LEU A 121 -3.53 13.89 -21.11
C LEU A 121 -4.81 13.34 -21.76
N GLU A 122 -5.08 13.69 -23.03
CA GLU A 122 -6.22 13.19 -23.79
C GLU A 122 -6.18 11.66 -23.93
N ASP A 123 -5.02 11.11 -24.29
CA ASP A 123 -4.77 9.67 -24.38
C ASP A 123 -5.04 8.96 -23.04
N HIS A 124 -4.60 9.55 -21.92
CA HIS A 124 -4.84 9.02 -20.58
C HIS A 124 -6.34 9.04 -20.21
N LEU A 125 -7.03 10.15 -20.47
CA LEU A 125 -8.47 10.27 -20.23
C LEU A 125 -9.27 9.31 -21.12
N ALA A 126 -8.89 9.16 -22.38
CA ALA A 126 -9.49 8.21 -23.31
C ALA A 126 -9.30 6.78 -22.80
N LEU A 127 -8.06 6.38 -22.51
CA LEU A 127 -7.70 5.06 -21.96
C LEU A 127 -8.59 4.67 -20.78
N LEU A 128 -8.79 5.61 -19.86
CA LEU A 128 -9.62 5.46 -18.69
C LEU A 128 -11.11 5.37 -19.05
N SER A 129 -11.65 6.35 -19.78
CA SER A 129 -13.09 6.49 -20.03
C SER A 129 -13.70 5.36 -20.85
N CYS A 130 -12.93 4.76 -21.77
CA CYS A 130 -13.40 3.63 -22.58
C CYS A 130 -13.08 2.25 -21.96
N GLY A 131 -12.40 2.21 -20.81
CA GLY A 131 -11.99 0.96 -20.16
C GLY A 131 -10.92 0.18 -20.92
N TYR A 132 -10.18 0.85 -21.81
CA TYR A 132 -9.13 0.22 -22.61
C TYR A 132 -7.92 -0.17 -21.76
N ASP A 133 -7.69 0.50 -20.62
CA ASP A 133 -6.73 0.06 -19.61
C ASP A 133 -7.00 -1.36 -19.12
N ILE A 134 -8.26 -1.68 -18.82
CA ILE A 134 -8.67 -3.03 -18.40
C ILE A 134 -8.35 -4.02 -19.51
N GLN A 135 -8.66 -3.71 -20.77
CA GLN A 135 -8.38 -4.58 -21.91
C GLN A 135 -6.88 -4.85 -22.06
N MET A 136 -6.05 -3.81 -22.05
CA MET A 136 -4.60 -3.95 -22.21
C MET A 136 -3.97 -4.73 -21.05
N MET A 137 -4.36 -4.43 -19.81
CA MET A 137 -3.91 -5.18 -18.64
C MET A 137 -4.35 -6.65 -18.70
N SER A 138 -5.59 -6.92 -19.10
CA SER A 138 -6.10 -8.30 -19.23
C SER A 138 -5.30 -9.10 -20.26
N GLU A 139 -5.04 -8.51 -21.43
CA GLU A 139 -4.26 -9.15 -22.48
C GLU A 139 -2.84 -9.48 -21.99
N ALA A 140 -2.21 -8.53 -21.30
CA ALA A 140 -0.89 -8.75 -20.76
C ALA A 140 -0.89 -9.86 -19.70
N PHE A 141 -1.75 -9.76 -18.69
CA PHE A 141 -1.80 -10.70 -17.57
C PHE A 141 -2.06 -12.13 -18.02
N ALA A 142 -2.93 -12.34 -19.02
CA ALA A 142 -3.23 -13.67 -19.56
C ALA A 142 -2.00 -14.42 -20.10
N LYS A 143 -0.92 -13.70 -20.45
CA LYS A 143 0.32 -14.26 -21.01
C LYS A 143 1.47 -14.33 -19.99
N LEU A 144 1.28 -13.81 -18.78
CA LEU A 144 2.29 -13.83 -17.71
C LEU A 144 2.12 -15.06 -16.81
N ALA A 145 2.62 -16.21 -17.26
CA ALA A 145 2.46 -17.50 -16.58
C ALA A 145 3.00 -17.54 -15.13
N ASN A 146 3.99 -16.70 -14.81
CA ASN A 146 4.61 -16.62 -13.49
C ASN A 146 4.16 -15.41 -12.67
N LEU A 147 3.07 -14.73 -13.04
CA LEU A 147 2.57 -13.57 -12.31
C LEU A 147 2.09 -13.98 -10.90
N GLU A 148 2.83 -13.57 -9.88
CA GLU A 148 2.53 -13.86 -8.47
C GLU A 148 1.98 -12.65 -7.72
N ILE A 149 2.41 -11.44 -8.10
CA ILE A 149 2.11 -10.20 -7.38
C ILE A 149 1.67 -9.12 -8.35
N VAL A 150 0.55 -8.48 -8.03
CA VAL A 150 0.16 -7.20 -8.63
C VAL A 150 0.12 -6.14 -7.54
N GLU A 151 0.80 -5.01 -7.76
CA GLU A 151 0.93 -3.94 -6.76
C GLU A 151 0.51 -2.59 -7.35
N ILE A 152 -0.15 -1.76 -6.54
CA ILE A 152 -0.35 -0.33 -6.77
C ILE A 152 0.63 0.44 -5.89
N ARG A 153 1.30 1.44 -6.46
CA ARG A 153 2.34 2.19 -5.75
C ARG A 153 2.45 3.65 -6.19
N ASP A 154 2.71 4.54 -5.24
CA ASP A 154 2.88 5.99 -5.47
C ASP A 154 4.33 6.51 -5.33
N PHE A 155 5.32 5.60 -5.29
CA PHE A 155 6.74 5.94 -5.10
C PHE A 155 7.67 5.12 -6.00
N ALA A 156 8.88 5.63 -6.21
CA ALA A 156 9.94 4.94 -6.95
C ALA A 156 10.78 4.09 -6.00
N SER A 157 11.29 2.95 -6.48
CA SER A 157 12.25 2.15 -5.73
C SER A 157 13.68 2.57 -6.04
N SER A 158 14.62 2.30 -5.14
CA SER A 158 16.05 2.42 -5.46
C SER A 158 16.49 1.31 -6.43
N ARG A 159 17.44 1.63 -7.31
CA ARG A 159 18.14 0.71 -8.19
C ARG A 159 19.62 0.71 -7.79
N PRO A 160 20.08 -0.26 -7.00
CA PRO A 160 21.45 -0.28 -6.50
C PRO A 160 22.51 -0.22 -7.61
N ARG A 161 22.30 -0.93 -8.72
CA ARG A 161 23.26 -1.01 -9.86
C ARG A 161 23.65 0.36 -10.41
N ASP A 162 22.67 1.21 -10.66
CA ASP A 162 22.90 2.50 -11.30
C ASP A 162 23.02 3.64 -10.27
N GLY A 163 22.86 3.35 -8.97
CA GLY A 163 22.74 4.38 -7.93
C GLY A 163 21.53 5.31 -8.10
N THR A 164 20.57 4.93 -8.96
CA THR A 164 19.40 5.76 -9.31
C THR A 164 18.12 5.24 -8.68
N THR A 165 17.01 5.97 -8.88
CA THR A 165 15.68 5.45 -8.60
C THR A 165 15.06 4.86 -9.86
N TRP A 166 14.45 3.70 -9.71
CA TRP A 166 13.69 3.08 -10.77
C TRP A 166 12.26 3.60 -10.76
N LYS A 167 11.96 4.42 -11.78
CA LYS A 167 10.64 4.97 -12.07
C LYS A 167 9.85 4.01 -12.96
N SER A 168 8.55 4.22 -13.04
CA SER A 168 7.68 3.48 -13.93
C SER A 168 8.12 3.59 -15.38
N TYR A 169 7.91 2.51 -16.13
CA TYR A 169 8.02 2.56 -17.58
C TYR A 169 7.08 3.65 -18.10
N GLY A 170 7.62 4.46 -19.01
CA GLY A 170 6.93 5.59 -19.62
C GLY A 170 7.07 6.94 -18.91
N PHE A 171 7.54 6.97 -17.66
CA PHE A 171 7.86 8.23 -16.97
C PHE A 171 8.89 9.06 -17.74
N ALA A 172 10.01 8.44 -18.13
CA ALA A 172 11.10 9.14 -18.81
C ALA A 172 10.67 9.65 -20.19
N THR A 173 9.93 8.83 -20.94
CA THR A 173 9.35 9.21 -22.24
C THR A 173 8.46 10.43 -22.12
N PHE A 174 7.52 10.43 -21.15
CA PHE A 174 6.67 11.59 -20.90
C PHE A 174 7.50 12.84 -20.56
N GLN A 175 8.49 12.71 -19.68
CA GLN A 175 9.33 13.82 -19.28
C GLN A 175 10.15 14.38 -20.46
N THR A 176 10.70 13.52 -21.31
CA THR A 176 11.44 13.94 -22.50
C THR A 176 10.53 14.63 -23.52
N GLU A 177 9.34 14.10 -23.78
CA GLU A 177 8.42 14.66 -24.79
C GLU A 177 7.74 15.96 -24.34
N THR A 178 7.43 16.08 -23.06
CA THR A 178 6.66 17.23 -22.52
C THR A 178 7.53 18.26 -21.81
N GLY A 179 8.73 17.88 -21.37
CA GLY A 179 9.54 18.67 -20.45
C GLY A 179 9.00 18.70 -19.01
N LEU A 180 7.90 18.02 -18.72
CA LEU A 180 7.22 18.03 -17.42
C LEU A 180 7.45 16.73 -16.65
N THR A 181 7.47 16.84 -15.34
CA THR A 181 7.45 15.66 -14.46
C THR A 181 6.01 15.30 -14.16
N VAL A 182 5.59 14.06 -14.48
CA VAL A 182 4.26 13.57 -14.06
C VAL A 182 4.12 13.67 -12.56
N SER A 183 3.02 14.25 -12.12
CA SER A 183 2.70 14.28 -10.71
C SER A 183 2.33 12.89 -10.22
N ARG A 184 2.74 12.59 -8.99
CA ARG A 184 2.27 11.44 -8.20
C ARG A 184 1.19 11.82 -7.20
N ARG A 185 0.87 13.12 -7.15
CA ARG A 185 -0.04 13.73 -6.20
C ARG A 185 -1.13 14.48 -6.93
N ALA A 186 -2.36 14.36 -6.44
CA ALA A 186 -3.33 15.42 -6.63
C ALA A 186 -2.77 16.71 -6.00
N LEU A 187 -2.73 17.81 -6.74
CA LEU A 187 -2.57 19.11 -6.08
C LEU A 187 -3.85 19.35 -5.26
N VAL A 188 -3.68 19.84 -4.04
CA VAL A 188 -4.67 19.88 -2.94
C VAL A 188 -5.95 20.69 -3.29
N HIS A 189 -5.98 21.39 -4.43
CA HIS A 189 -7.00 22.39 -4.75
C HIS A 189 -8.14 21.95 -5.68
N HIS A 190 -8.23 20.67 -6.10
CA HIS A 190 -9.42 20.17 -6.80
C HIS A 190 -10.13 19.04 -6.04
N PRO A 191 -11.18 19.38 -5.26
CA PRO A 191 -11.79 18.43 -4.32
C PRO A 191 -12.51 17.22 -4.95
N ASN A 192 -12.76 17.17 -6.26
CA ASN A 192 -13.68 16.17 -6.83
C ASN A 192 -13.11 15.18 -7.87
N VAL A 193 -11.90 15.37 -8.39
CA VAL A 193 -11.42 14.57 -9.54
C VAL A 193 -10.34 13.55 -9.17
N ASP A 194 -9.58 13.79 -8.10
CA ASP A 194 -8.30 13.11 -7.92
C ASP A 194 -8.15 12.18 -6.71
N GLN A 195 -9.02 12.29 -5.69
CA GLN A 195 -8.91 11.45 -4.48
C GLN A 195 -9.15 9.96 -4.73
N ASP A 196 -9.65 9.62 -5.93
CA ASP A 196 -10.19 8.32 -6.24
C ASP A 196 -9.45 7.54 -7.32
N TYR A 197 -8.30 8.05 -7.72
CA TYR A 197 -7.51 7.41 -8.75
C TYR A 197 -7.03 6.02 -8.33
N SER A 198 -6.52 5.87 -7.10
CA SER A 198 -6.10 4.56 -6.55
C SER A 198 -7.27 3.59 -6.42
N THR A 199 -8.44 4.08 -5.99
CA THR A 199 -9.71 3.32 -5.92
C THR A 199 -10.07 2.73 -7.28
N ARG A 200 -10.07 3.57 -8.32
CA ARG A 200 -10.36 3.15 -9.70
C ARG A 200 -9.32 2.16 -10.21
N LEU A 201 -8.04 2.43 -9.98
CA LEU A 201 -6.95 1.56 -10.41
C LEU A 201 -7.07 0.17 -9.77
N PHE A 202 -7.38 0.10 -8.47
CA PHE A 202 -7.63 -1.16 -7.76
C PHE A 202 -8.78 -1.95 -8.37
N GLN A 203 -9.92 -1.30 -8.65
CA GLN A 203 -11.06 -1.94 -9.31
C GLN A 203 -10.72 -2.42 -10.73
N ASN A 204 -10.01 -1.61 -11.51
CA ASN A 204 -9.62 -1.94 -12.88
C ASN A 204 -8.62 -3.10 -12.93
N ILE A 205 -7.69 -3.19 -11.97
CA ILE A 205 -6.79 -4.32 -11.82
C ILE A 205 -7.56 -5.60 -11.49
N LEU A 206 -8.50 -5.56 -10.53
CA LEU A 206 -9.31 -6.73 -10.18
C LEU A 206 -10.12 -7.24 -11.38
N ARG A 207 -10.73 -6.33 -12.14
CA ARG A 207 -11.43 -6.64 -13.40
C ARG A 207 -10.50 -7.24 -14.44
N ALA A 208 -9.31 -6.67 -14.61
CA ALA A 208 -8.34 -7.16 -15.58
C ALA A 208 -7.85 -8.57 -15.22
N LEU A 209 -7.61 -8.86 -13.95
CA LEU A 209 -7.28 -10.20 -13.46
C LEU A 209 -8.41 -11.19 -13.70
N GLY A 210 -9.66 -10.79 -13.39
CA GLY A 210 -10.84 -11.61 -13.63
C GLY A 210 -11.04 -11.93 -15.11
N LYS A 211 -10.93 -10.92 -15.98
CA LYS A 211 -11.06 -11.09 -17.44
C LYS A 211 -9.92 -11.90 -18.05
N ALA A 212 -8.70 -11.79 -17.50
CA ALA A 212 -7.56 -12.63 -17.87
C ALA A 212 -7.67 -14.06 -17.33
N ASN A 213 -8.60 -14.33 -16.41
CA ASN A 213 -8.70 -15.58 -15.65
C ASN A 213 -7.37 -15.95 -14.95
N VAL A 214 -6.67 -14.94 -14.41
CA VAL A 214 -5.40 -15.11 -13.70
C VAL A 214 -5.61 -14.85 -12.21
N ARG A 215 -4.97 -15.68 -11.38
CA ARG A 215 -5.12 -15.67 -9.92
C ARG A 215 -3.75 -15.48 -9.27
N PRO A 216 -3.23 -14.25 -9.19
CA PRO A 216 -1.98 -13.98 -8.49
C PRO A 216 -2.14 -14.38 -7.02
N LYS A 217 -1.03 -14.71 -6.36
CA LYS A 217 -1.05 -15.04 -4.93
C LYS A 217 -1.25 -13.79 -4.07
N ARG A 218 -0.80 -12.63 -4.56
CA ARG A 218 -0.73 -11.39 -3.78
C ARG A 218 -1.26 -10.20 -4.55
N LEU A 219 -2.05 -9.37 -3.86
CA LEU A 219 -2.49 -8.06 -4.33
C LEU A 219 -2.11 -7.00 -3.30
N GLU A 220 -1.41 -5.95 -3.72
CA GLU A 220 -0.86 -4.97 -2.80
C GLU A 220 -1.19 -3.54 -3.21
N VAL A 221 -1.50 -2.70 -2.23
CA VAL A 221 -1.57 -1.25 -2.38
C VAL A 221 -0.63 -0.66 -1.34
N ASN A 222 0.50 -0.14 -1.79
CA ASN A 222 1.52 0.45 -0.93
C ASN A 222 1.69 1.93 -1.29
N THR A 223 1.11 2.81 -0.48
CA THR A 223 1.22 4.25 -0.69
C THR A 223 1.99 4.93 0.44
N ARG A 224 2.70 6.00 0.09
CA ARG A 224 3.42 6.86 1.05
C ARG A 224 2.65 8.15 1.32
N HIS A 225 1.82 8.58 0.38
CA HIS A 225 1.01 9.78 0.51
C HIS A 225 -0.38 9.45 1.06
N SER A 226 -0.78 10.15 2.12
CA SER A 226 -2.04 9.92 2.85
C SER A 226 -3.30 10.03 2.00
N THR A 227 -3.23 10.81 0.92
CA THR A 227 -4.34 11.02 -0.03
C THR A 227 -4.41 9.97 -1.13
N SER A 228 -3.43 9.06 -1.22
CA SER A 228 -3.35 8.05 -2.29
C SER A 228 -3.85 6.67 -1.84
N GLY A 229 -4.31 6.52 -0.60
CA GLY A 229 -4.94 5.29 -0.11
C GLY A 229 -6.28 4.97 -0.78
N LEU A 230 -6.83 3.81 -0.45
CA LEU A 230 -8.14 3.35 -0.91
C LEU A 230 -9.25 3.85 0.01
N VAL A 231 -10.40 4.18 -0.60
CA VAL A 231 -11.67 4.42 0.10
C VAL A 231 -12.59 3.20 0.02
N ASP A 232 -13.65 3.14 0.84
CA ASP A 232 -14.50 1.94 0.95
C ASP A 232 -15.06 1.46 -0.41
N ARG A 233 -15.44 2.40 -1.29
CA ARG A 233 -16.00 2.05 -2.60
C ARG A 233 -15.04 1.25 -3.50
N ALA A 234 -13.72 1.30 -3.24
CA ALA A 234 -12.73 0.48 -3.96
C ALA A 234 -13.03 -1.02 -3.85
N PHE A 235 -13.63 -1.44 -2.73
CA PHE A 235 -13.92 -2.83 -2.40
C PHE A 235 -15.27 -3.32 -2.91
N LYS A 236 -16.05 -2.45 -3.58
CA LYS A 236 -17.32 -2.84 -4.19
C LYS A 236 -17.06 -3.71 -5.42
N VAL A 237 -17.32 -5.00 -5.30
CA VAL A 237 -17.43 -5.92 -6.44
C VAL A 237 -18.77 -5.64 -7.13
N GLN A 238 -18.72 -5.28 -8.41
CA GLN A 238 -19.95 -5.00 -9.17
C GLN A 238 -20.61 -6.30 -9.61
N LYS A 239 -21.95 -6.36 -9.57
CA LYS A 239 -22.74 -7.56 -9.94
C LYS A 239 -22.36 -8.14 -11.30
N PHE A 240 -22.06 -7.29 -12.28
CA PHE A 240 -21.70 -7.73 -13.63
C PHE A 240 -20.27 -8.31 -13.73
N ASP A 241 -19.40 -8.04 -12.75
CA ASP A 241 -18.02 -8.54 -12.70
C ASP A 241 -17.86 -9.72 -11.71
N GLU A 242 -18.87 -10.02 -10.89
CA GLU A 242 -18.78 -10.98 -9.77
C GLU A 242 -18.27 -12.35 -10.22
N SER A 243 -18.79 -12.89 -11.32
CA SER A 243 -18.42 -14.21 -11.84
C SER A 243 -16.94 -14.33 -12.22
N GLN A 244 -16.30 -13.21 -12.55
CA GLN A 244 -14.88 -13.16 -12.95
C GLN A 244 -13.97 -12.75 -11.79
N VAL A 245 -14.42 -11.83 -10.92
CA VAL A 245 -13.60 -11.27 -9.84
C VAL A 245 -13.60 -12.15 -8.60
N ILE A 246 -14.72 -12.76 -8.21
CA ILE A 246 -14.79 -13.61 -7.00
C ILE A 246 -13.76 -14.75 -7.03
N PRO A 247 -13.57 -15.49 -8.14
CA PRO A 247 -12.53 -16.52 -8.21
C PRO A 247 -11.11 -16.00 -8.01
N VAL A 248 -10.82 -14.76 -8.40
CA VAL A 248 -9.53 -14.10 -8.13
C VAL A 248 -9.38 -13.85 -6.64
N LEU A 249 -10.39 -13.24 -6.01
CA LEU A 249 -10.39 -12.93 -4.57
C LEU A 249 -10.26 -14.17 -3.70
N ALA A 250 -10.99 -15.25 -4.04
CA ALA A 250 -10.92 -16.51 -3.31
C ALA A 250 -9.55 -17.20 -3.40
N GLY A 251 -8.77 -16.90 -4.44
CA GLY A 251 -7.41 -17.42 -4.66
C GLY A 251 -6.28 -16.60 -4.03
N LEU A 252 -6.56 -15.40 -3.50
CA LEU A 252 -5.53 -14.55 -2.89
C LEU A 252 -5.03 -15.15 -1.57
N GLU A 253 -3.71 -15.23 -1.43
CA GLU A 253 -3.02 -15.67 -0.21
C GLU A 253 -2.49 -14.49 0.61
N ALA A 254 -2.22 -13.34 -0.02
CA ALA A 254 -1.84 -12.12 0.68
C ALA A 254 -2.54 -10.88 0.12
N ILE A 255 -2.93 -9.97 1.02
CA ILE A 255 -3.40 -8.65 0.63
C ILE A 255 -2.81 -7.55 1.51
N HIS A 256 -2.31 -6.49 0.88
CA HIS A 256 -1.85 -5.28 1.56
C HIS A 256 -2.72 -4.09 1.15
N LEU A 257 -3.32 -3.44 2.13
CA LEU A 257 -4.25 -2.33 1.93
C LEU A 257 -3.77 -1.10 2.70
N ASP A 258 -3.58 0.00 1.97
CA ASP A 258 -3.40 1.34 2.53
C ASP A 258 -4.69 2.13 2.30
N PHE A 259 -5.31 2.60 3.37
CA PHE A 259 -6.60 3.32 3.36
C PHE A 259 -6.39 4.82 3.47
N SER A 260 -7.16 5.59 2.71
CA SER A 260 -7.30 7.04 2.87
C SER A 260 -8.55 7.36 3.70
N HIS A 261 -8.87 8.64 3.86
CA HIS A 261 -10.12 9.06 4.50
C HIS A 261 -11.33 8.54 3.69
N SER A 262 -12.25 7.87 4.37
CA SER A 262 -13.55 7.49 3.82
C SER A 262 -14.57 8.55 4.25
N GLU A 263 -15.25 9.14 3.26
CA GLU A 263 -16.27 10.17 3.49
C GLU A 263 -17.69 9.59 3.54
N LEU A 264 -17.86 8.32 3.13
CA LEU A 264 -19.17 7.73 2.87
C LEU A 264 -19.39 6.47 3.70
N THR A 265 -20.31 6.57 4.66
CA THR A 265 -20.81 5.43 5.41
C THR A 265 -22.09 4.88 4.75
N THR A 266 -22.20 3.56 4.61
CA THR A 266 -23.42 2.90 4.10
C THR A 266 -24.43 2.74 5.21
N LEU A 267 -25.68 3.14 4.99
CA LEU A 267 -26.78 2.86 5.90
C LEU A 267 -27.23 1.39 5.77
N VAL A 268 -27.37 0.71 6.91
CA VAL A 268 -27.84 -0.68 6.97
C VAL A 268 -29.08 -0.78 7.85
N ALA A 269 -29.90 -1.79 7.59
CA ALA A 269 -31.06 -2.10 8.42
C ALA A 269 -30.61 -2.45 9.85
N SER A 270 -31.23 -1.83 10.86
CA SER A 270 -31.03 -2.22 12.26
C SER A 270 -31.66 -3.59 12.53
N GLN A 271 -30.95 -4.42 13.29
CA GLN A 271 -31.49 -5.69 13.79
C GLN A 271 -32.35 -5.50 15.06
N GLU A 272 -32.24 -4.36 15.73
CA GLU A 272 -32.82 -4.12 17.07
C GLU A 272 -34.05 -3.18 17.07
N GLY A 273 -34.56 -2.77 15.90
CA GLY A 273 -35.78 -1.96 15.81
C GLY A 273 -35.91 -1.18 14.50
N PRO A 274 -36.98 -0.36 14.34
CA PRO A 274 -37.13 0.53 13.22
C PRO A 274 -36.09 1.65 13.31
N GLY A 275 -35.02 1.53 12.54
CA GLY A 275 -33.96 2.52 12.45
C GLY A 275 -32.84 2.09 11.51
N ASP A 276 -32.12 3.09 10.99
CA ASP A 276 -31.01 2.90 10.07
C ASP A 276 -29.70 3.10 10.83
N LEU A 277 -28.74 2.20 10.65
CA LEU A 277 -27.45 2.30 11.33
C LEU A 277 -26.33 2.62 10.33
N PRO A 278 -25.41 3.56 10.67
CA PRO A 278 -24.22 3.77 9.87
C PRO A 278 -23.28 2.55 9.96
N CYS A 279 -22.94 1.96 8.81
CA CYS A 279 -21.98 0.87 8.68
C CYS A 279 -20.69 1.33 8.01
N ALA A 280 -19.67 1.59 8.82
CA ALA A 280 -18.36 2.01 8.37
C ALA A 280 -17.65 0.89 7.59
N LEU A 281 -17.00 1.26 6.48
CA LEU A 281 -16.24 0.36 5.61
C LEU A 281 -17.04 -0.88 5.15
N PHE A 282 -18.31 -0.67 4.78
CA PHE A 282 -19.24 -1.74 4.42
C PHE A 282 -18.74 -2.64 3.28
N HIS A 283 -18.19 -2.03 2.22
CA HIS A 283 -17.69 -2.79 1.08
C HIS A 283 -16.41 -3.55 1.42
N LEU A 284 -15.51 -2.98 2.21
CA LEU A 284 -14.34 -3.70 2.73
C LEU A 284 -14.74 -4.94 3.53
N ARG A 285 -15.75 -4.83 4.40
CA ARG A 285 -16.26 -5.98 5.18
C ARG A 285 -16.70 -7.13 4.28
N LYS A 286 -17.49 -6.81 3.25
CA LYS A 286 -17.92 -7.80 2.23
C LYS A 286 -16.72 -8.36 1.46
N PHE A 287 -15.79 -7.50 1.06
CA PHE A 287 -14.61 -7.90 0.31
C PHE A 287 -13.74 -8.89 1.09
N LEU A 288 -13.49 -8.63 2.38
CA LEU A 288 -12.73 -9.54 3.25
C LEU A 288 -13.40 -10.91 3.39
N SER A 289 -14.73 -10.98 3.38
CA SER A 289 -15.44 -12.29 3.41
C SER A 289 -15.25 -13.13 2.14
N LEU A 290 -14.75 -12.54 1.04
CA LEU A 290 -14.47 -13.27 -0.20
C LEU A 290 -13.05 -13.89 -0.23
N LEU A 291 -12.19 -13.58 0.76
CA LEU A 291 -10.77 -13.94 0.79
C LEU A 291 -10.51 -15.26 1.54
N HIS A 292 -11.10 -16.35 1.06
CA HIS A 292 -11.08 -17.66 1.73
C HIS A 292 -9.69 -18.33 1.87
N SER A 293 -8.71 -17.91 1.06
CA SER A 293 -7.35 -18.47 1.07
C SER A 293 -6.32 -17.58 1.76
N LEU A 294 -6.76 -16.48 2.38
CA LEU A 294 -5.87 -15.45 2.89
C LEU A 294 -5.03 -15.94 4.07
N ARG A 295 -3.71 -15.79 3.93
CA ARG A 295 -2.70 -16.09 4.96
C ARG A 295 -2.01 -14.84 5.50
N THR A 296 -1.89 -13.81 4.68
CA THR A 296 -1.24 -12.55 5.06
C THR A 296 -2.18 -11.38 4.84
N LEU A 297 -2.44 -10.61 5.89
CA LEU A 297 -3.26 -9.40 5.83
C LEU A 297 -2.45 -8.22 6.38
N ARG A 298 -2.33 -7.16 5.57
CA ARG A 298 -1.80 -5.87 6.01
C ARG A 298 -2.84 -4.77 5.86
N LEU A 299 -3.09 -4.04 6.94
CA LEU A 299 -4.02 -2.92 7.01
C LEU A 299 -3.27 -1.68 7.52
N ASN A 300 -3.14 -0.66 6.68
CA ASN A 300 -2.58 0.64 7.07
C ASN A 300 -3.61 1.76 6.91
N PHE A 301 -3.90 2.49 7.97
CA PHE A 301 -4.88 3.57 7.95
C PHE A 301 -4.14 4.90 7.82
N GLN A 302 -4.11 5.55 6.66
CA GLN A 302 -3.21 6.71 6.48
C GLN A 302 -3.71 8.00 7.12
N ALA A 303 -4.97 8.00 7.56
CA ALA A 303 -5.66 9.06 8.25
C ALA A 303 -5.51 8.92 9.77
N MET A 304 -4.52 9.60 10.36
CA MET A 304 -4.33 9.61 11.82
C MET A 304 -5.51 10.23 12.60
N ASN A 305 -6.41 10.96 11.91
CA ASN A 305 -7.36 11.87 12.57
C ASN A 305 -8.87 11.54 12.34
N SER A 306 -9.25 10.67 11.39
CA SER A 306 -10.66 10.26 11.22
C SER A 306 -10.93 8.98 12.01
N ASP A 307 -11.14 9.16 13.31
CA ASP A 307 -11.19 8.08 14.28
C ASP A 307 -12.40 7.14 14.09
N THR A 308 -13.61 7.68 13.92
CA THR A 308 -14.84 6.90 14.16
C THR A 308 -15.00 5.69 13.23
N GLU A 309 -14.83 5.85 11.91
CA GLU A 309 -15.02 4.75 10.95
C GLU A 309 -14.00 3.62 11.15
N THR A 310 -12.74 3.99 11.40
CA THR A 310 -11.66 3.04 11.63
C THR A 310 -11.93 2.23 12.91
N HIS A 311 -12.37 2.86 14.00
CA HIS A 311 -12.74 2.16 15.23
C HIS A 311 -13.92 1.21 15.00
N LEU A 312 -14.98 1.67 14.34
CA LEU A 312 -16.16 0.84 14.04
C LEU A 312 -15.81 -0.38 13.18
N PHE A 313 -14.85 -0.23 12.26
CA PHE A 313 -14.35 -1.36 11.47
C PHE A 313 -13.51 -2.32 12.29
N LEU A 314 -12.55 -1.82 13.09
CA LEU A 314 -11.70 -2.68 13.91
C LEU A 314 -12.51 -3.41 14.99
N ASP A 315 -13.54 -2.77 15.54
CA ASP A 315 -14.51 -3.40 16.43
C ASP A 315 -15.26 -4.54 15.74
N TRP A 316 -15.76 -4.31 14.53
CA TRP A 316 -16.34 -5.40 13.72
C TRP A 316 -15.32 -6.50 13.41
N PHE A 317 -14.06 -6.15 13.15
CA PHE A 317 -13.02 -7.09 12.77
C PHE A 317 -12.63 -8.00 13.95
N GLN A 318 -12.63 -7.50 15.18
CA GLN A 318 -12.41 -8.32 16.38
C GLN A 318 -13.63 -9.16 16.79
N SER A 319 -14.85 -8.75 16.41
CA SER A 319 -16.07 -9.41 16.89
C SER A 319 -16.12 -10.90 16.51
N PRO A 320 -16.62 -11.77 17.41
CA PRO A 320 -16.82 -13.18 17.09
C PRO A 320 -17.89 -13.34 16.00
N LEU A 321 -17.84 -14.47 15.29
CA LEU A 321 -18.95 -14.86 14.42
C LEU A 321 -20.22 -15.09 15.28
N PRO A 322 -21.38 -14.56 14.88
CA PRO A 322 -22.65 -14.89 15.53
C PRO A 322 -22.90 -16.40 15.48
N LEU A 323 -23.38 -16.99 16.58
CA LEU A 323 -23.68 -18.43 16.67
C LEU A 323 -24.87 -18.80 15.76
N ASP A 324 -25.82 -17.88 15.59
CA ASP A 324 -27.05 -18.07 14.81
C ASP A 324 -26.97 -17.32 13.48
N MET A 325 -25.99 -17.67 12.64
CA MET A 325 -25.95 -17.14 11.27
C MET A 325 -27.09 -17.74 10.44
N PRO A 326 -27.98 -16.94 9.83
CA PRO A 326 -28.97 -17.45 8.90
C PRO A 326 -28.26 -18.15 7.74
N THR A 327 -28.53 -19.44 7.53
CA THR A 327 -28.01 -20.23 6.42
C THR A 327 -28.58 -19.84 5.05
N SER A 328 -29.58 -18.95 5.02
CA SER A 328 -30.21 -18.50 3.79
C SER A 328 -29.48 -17.29 3.21
N PRO A 329 -29.23 -17.24 1.88
CA PRO A 329 -28.73 -16.04 1.24
C PRO A 329 -29.69 -14.89 1.52
N ILE A 330 -29.15 -13.76 2.01
CA ILE A 330 -29.92 -12.56 2.33
C ILE A 330 -30.68 -12.14 1.05
N GLN A 331 -31.98 -12.42 1.01
CA GLN A 331 -32.84 -11.97 -0.07
C GLN A 331 -32.90 -10.44 0.01
N HIS A 332 -32.38 -9.78 -1.02
CA HIS A 332 -32.50 -8.34 -1.16
C HIS A 332 -33.88 -8.02 -1.74
N ASP A 333 -34.81 -7.59 -0.89
CA ASP A 333 -36.05 -7.00 -1.38
C ASP A 333 -35.73 -5.64 -2.03
N PRO A 334 -36.09 -5.43 -3.32
CA PRO A 334 -35.91 -4.15 -3.97
C PRO A 334 -36.66 -3.06 -3.19
N GLY A 335 -35.93 -2.11 -2.59
CA GLY A 335 -36.49 -1.04 -1.75
C GLY A 335 -36.18 -1.16 -0.26
N SER A 336 -35.50 -2.22 0.19
CA SER A 336 -35.01 -2.37 1.56
C SER A 336 -33.54 -1.96 1.70
N LEU A 337 -33.16 -1.49 2.90
CA LEU A 337 -31.76 -1.24 3.24
C LEU A 337 -30.96 -2.56 3.28
N PRO A 338 -29.67 -2.53 2.91
CA PRO A 338 -28.83 -3.71 3.02
C PRO A 338 -28.64 -4.10 4.49
N GLN A 339 -28.45 -5.40 4.75
CA GLN A 339 -28.02 -5.87 6.07
C GLN A 339 -26.51 -5.65 6.25
N ALA A 340 -26.10 -5.40 7.50
CA ALA A 340 -24.69 -5.31 7.87
C ALA A 340 -23.97 -6.65 7.58
N PRO A 341 -22.78 -6.62 6.95
CA PRO A 341 -22.00 -7.85 6.76
C PRO A 341 -21.58 -8.43 8.12
N PRO A 342 -21.71 -9.75 8.32
CA PRO A 342 -21.29 -10.40 9.55
C PRO A 342 -19.78 -10.25 9.77
N PRO A 343 -19.29 -10.29 11.03
CA PRO A 343 -17.86 -10.36 11.32
C PRO A 343 -17.15 -11.46 10.54
N VAL A 344 -16.02 -11.15 9.91
CA VAL A 344 -15.26 -12.13 9.11
C VAL A 344 -14.38 -13.01 9.98
N LEU A 345 -14.27 -14.30 9.66
CA LEU A 345 -13.22 -15.18 10.19
C LEU A 345 -12.31 -15.64 9.05
N LEU A 346 -11.06 -15.19 9.10
CA LEU A 346 -10.02 -15.59 8.16
C LEU A 346 -9.29 -16.84 8.69
N GLU A 347 -9.86 -18.02 8.42
CA GLU A 347 -9.43 -19.31 9.01
C GLU A 347 -7.96 -19.69 8.76
N LYS A 348 -7.34 -19.12 7.71
CA LYS A 348 -5.96 -19.41 7.32
C LYS A 348 -5.00 -18.27 7.63
N LEU A 349 -5.43 -17.25 8.38
CA LEU A 349 -4.62 -16.06 8.65
C LEU A 349 -3.43 -16.41 9.56
N GLU A 350 -2.23 -16.38 8.98
CA GLU A 350 -0.96 -16.67 9.66
C GLU A 350 -0.15 -15.41 9.94
N GLN A 351 -0.32 -14.36 9.15
CA GLN A 351 0.41 -13.10 9.27
C GLN A 351 -0.54 -11.91 9.28
N LEU A 352 -0.43 -11.08 10.31
CA LEU A 352 -1.21 -9.85 10.46
C LEU A 352 -0.28 -8.66 10.65
N GLU A 353 -0.46 -7.66 9.80
CA GLU A 353 0.23 -6.38 9.89
C GLU A 353 -0.80 -5.26 10.05
N ILE A 354 -0.69 -4.51 11.15
CA ILE A 354 -1.53 -3.36 11.43
C ILE A 354 -0.63 -2.14 11.51
N GLY A 355 -1.01 -1.05 10.83
CA GLY A 355 -0.22 0.16 10.92
C GLY A 355 -0.96 1.47 10.69
N LYS A 356 -0.27 2.55 11.05
CA LYS A 356 -0.71 3.94 10.94
C LYS A 356 -2.06 4.21 11.65
N VAL A 357 -2.40 3.48 12.71
CA VAL A 357 -3.74 3.53 13.33
C VAL A 357 -3.69 3.75 14.82
N ALA A 358 -4.58 4.58 15.35
CA ALA A 358 -4.92 4.59 16.77
C ALA A 358 -6.07 3.61 17.01
N VAL A 359 -5.98 2.76 18.04
CA VAL A 359 -6.97 1.72 18.36
C VAL A 359 -7.19 1.65 19.87
N ARG A 360 -8.37 1.20 20.30
CA ARG A 360 -8.60 0.90 21.72
C ARG A 360 -7.84 -0.35 22.15
N LEU A 361 -7.41 -0.37 23.40
CA LEU A 361 -6.67 -1.50 23.97
C LEU A 361 -7.45 -2.82 23.85
N ASP A 362 -8.74 -2.81 24.23
CA ASP A 362 -9.61 -3.99 24.12
C ASP A 362 -9.75 -4.47 22.69
N THR A 363 -9.94 -3.55 21.74
CA THR A 363 -10.07 -3.88 20.33
C THR A 363 -8.84 -4.58 19.80
N LEU A 364 -7.64 -4.07 20.12
CA LEU A 364 -6.40 -4.72 19.69
C LEU A 364 -6.27 -6.11 20.33
N VAL A 365 -6.44 -6.24 21.65
CA VAL A 365 -6.38 -7.54 22.34
C VAL A 365 -7.37 -8.55 21.76
N GLY A 366 -8.61 -8.12 21.45
CA GLY A 366 -9.65 -8.97 20.87
C GLY A 366 -9.29 -9.51 19.49
N ILE A 367 -8.57 -8.74 18.65
CA ILE A 367 -8.06 -9.25 17.37
C ILE A 367 -7.09 -10.41 17.59
N PHE A 368 -6.14 -10.28 18.52
CA PHE A 368 -5.19 -11.37 18.81
C PHE A 368 -5.90 -12.59 19.39
N GLU A 369 -6.86 -12.39 20.28
CA GLU A 369 -7.66 -13.47 20.86
C GLU A 369 -8.47 -14.21 19.79
N LYS A 370 -9.11 -13.48 18.86
CA LYS A 370 -9.88 -14.05 17.75
C LYS A 370 -9.03 -14.95 16.84
N TYR A 371 -7.80 -14.54 16.55
CA TYR A 371 -6.91 -15.25 15.63
C TYR A 371 -5.81 -16.07 16.32
N LYS A 372 -5.91 -16.29 17.64
CA LYS A 372 -4.85 -16.94 18.45
C LYS A 372 -4.40 -18.32 17.95
N LYS A 373 -5.32 -19.07 17.31
CA LYS A 373 -5.07 -20.42 16.82
C LYS A 373 -4.24 -20.46 15.54
N THR A 374 -4.28 -19.41 14.73
CA THR A 374 -3.72 -19.40 13.36
C THR A 374 -2.56 -18.43 13.22
N LEU A 375 -2.57 -17.34 14.00
CA LEU A 375 -1.63 -16.24 13.87
C LEU A 375 -0.23 -16.63 14.35
N LYS A 376 0.76 -16.48 13.46
CA LYS A 376 2.17 -16.84 13.68
C LYS A 376 3.11 -15.65 13.59
N ASN A 377 2.80 -14.67 12.74
CA ASN A 377 3.67 -13.52 12.51
C ASN A 377 2.87 -12.23 12.66
N VAL A 378 3.36 -11.31 13.48
CA VAL A 378 2.66 -10.04 13.72
C VAL A 378 3.59 -8.86 13.54
N GLN A 379 3.08 -7.83 12.85
CA GLN A 379 3.74 -6.56 12.73
C GLN A 379 2.82 -5.40 13.13
N LEU A 380 3.31 -4.56 14.04
CA LEU A 380 2.66 -3.31 14.44
C LEU A 380 3.57 -2.15 14.04
N HIS A 381 3.12 -1.28 13.14
CA HIS A 381 3.90 -0.14 12.66
C HIS A 381 3.13 1.17 12.79
N ARG A 382 3.60 2.11 13.60
CA ARG A 382 2.84 3.34 13.89
C ARG A 382 1.44 3.03 14.38
N VAL A 383 1.35 2.12 15.36
CA VAL A 383 0.10 1.79 16.04
C VAL A 383 0.06 2.58 17.33
N GLY A 384 -1.09 3.19 17.59
CA GLY A 384 -1.41 3.96 18.78
C GLY A 384 -2.40 3.21 19.67
N ILE A 385 -2.20 3.18 20.99
CA ILE A 385 -3.28 2.80 21.92
C ILE A 385 -3.93 4.06 22.48
N LYS A 386 -5.25 4.13 22.35
CA LYS A 386 -6.05 5.21 22.96
C LYS A 386 -6.24 4.96 24.45
N ASP A 387 -5.86 5.95 25.25
CA ASP A 387 -6.14 5.99 26.69
C ASP A 387 -7.44 6.77 26.95
N PRO A 388 -8.51 6.10 27.44
CA PRO A 388 -9.75 6.77 27.81
C PRO A 388 -9.65 7.54 29.14
N ASN A 389 -8.59 7.33 29.92
CA ASN A 389 -8.47 7.93 31.24
C ASN A 389 -8.02 9.41 31.15
N PRO A 390 -8.55 10.27 32.04
CA PRO A 390 -8.18 11.68 32.11
C PRO A 390 -6.70 11.90 32.47
N LEU A 391 -6.26 13.15 32.27
CA LEU A 391 -4.87 13.68 32.28
C LEU A 391 -3.97 13.32 33.48
N GLU A 392 -4.54 12.89 34.59
CA GLU A 392 -3.78 12.67 35.84
C GLU A 392 -3.08 11.29 35.91
N SER A 393 -3.59 10.25 35.23
CA SER A 393 -2.97 8.92 35.29
C SER A 393 -1.84 8.74 34.26
N LYS A 394 -0.56 8.73 34.68
CA LYS A 394 0.57 8.38 33.80
C LYS A 394 0.64 6.87 33.53
N THR A 395 -0.44 6.33 32.97
CA THR A 395 -0.59 4.90 32.71
C THR A 395 0.09 4.54 31.38
N ASN A 396 0.94 3.50 31.40
CA ASN A 396 1.51 2.95 30.19
C ASN A 396 0.57 1.89 29.59
N GLN A 397 -0.22 2.30 28.58
CA GLN A 397 -1.21 1.42 27.95
C GLN A 397 -0.56 0.24 27.20
N TRP A 398 0.62 0.42 26.64
CA TRP A 398 1.38 -0.65 25.99
C TRP A 398 1.83 -1.73 26.98
N ALA A 399 2.25 -1.34 28.18
CA ALA A 399 2.57 -2.30 29.24
C ALA A 399 1.33 -3.13 29.63
N ILE A 400 0.14 -2.53 29.68
CA ILE A 400 -1.12 -3.25 29.93
C ILE A 400 -1.41 -4.22 28.78
N PHE A 401 -1.28 -3.76 27.54
CA PHE A 401 -1.45 -4.60 26.35
C PHE A 401 -0.53 -5.82 26.36
N PHE A 402 0.77 -5.66 26.61
CA PHE A 402 1.72 -6.77 26.67
C PHE A 402 1.40 -7.76 27.80
N ARG A 403 0.95 -7.29 28.96
CA ARG A 403 0.51 -8.17 30.06
C ARG A 403 -0.71 -9.00 29.66
N ARG A 404 -1.70 -8.41 28.99
CA ARG A 404 -2.90 -9.14 28.51
C ARG A 404 -2.55 -10.13 27.40
N MET A 405 -1.73 -9.71 26.44
CA MET A 405 -1.18 -10.60 25.42
C MET A 405 -0.47 -11.82 26.02
N ALA A 406 0.29 -11.64 27.11
CA ALA A 406 0.99 -12.74 27.78
C ALA A 406 0.05 -13.76 28.45
N GLN A 407 -1.20 -13.37 28.71
CA GLN A 407 -2.25 -14.25 29.24
C GLN A 407 -2.98 -15.00 28.11
N LEU A 408 -2.90 -14.50 26.87
CA LEU A 408 -3.43 -15.19 25.71
C LEU A 408 -2.48 -16.35 25.35
N ASP A 409 -3.02 -17.55 25.14
CA ASP A 409 -2.26 -18.72 24.69
C ASP A 409 -1.96 -18.60 23.19
N LEU A 410 -1.07 -17.67 22.84
CA LEU A 410 -0.73 -17.29 21.47
C LEU A 410 0.44 -18.12 20.93
N ASN A 411 0.30 -18.65 19.72
CA ASN A 411 1.36 -19.38 19.02
C ASN A 411 2.12 -18.49 18.01
N ILE A 412 2.54 -17.31 18.44
CA ILE A 412 3.26 -16.35 17.61
C ILE A 412 4.75 -16.69 17.62
N ASN A 413 5.35 -16.80 16.43
CA ASN A 413 6.77 -17.08 16.21
C ASN A 413 7.60 -15.80 16.01
N SER A 414 6.95 -14.72 15.59
CA SER A 414 7.61 -13.44 15.28
C SER A 414 6.70 -12.26 15.59
N LEU A 415 7.23 -11.28 16.31
CA LEU A 415 6.57 -10.02 16.63
C LEU A 415 7.51 -8.86 16.31
N THR A 416 7.11 -7.99 15.38
CA THR A 416 7.83 -6.76 15.05
C THR A 416 6.98 -5.55 15.39
N MET A 417 7.57 -4.60 16.10
CA MET A 417 6.92 -3.38 16.54
C MET A 417 7.82 -2.20 16.18
N SER A 418 7.23 -1.13 15.64
CA SER A 418 7.99 0.07 15.27
C SER A 418 7.14 1.33 15.37
N HIS A 419 7.71 2.39 15.93
CA HIS A 419 7.07 3.70 16.11
C HIS A 419 5.72 3.62 16.82
N LEU A 420 5.62 2.82 17.89
CA LEU A 420 4.40 2.73 18.68
C LEU A 420 4.18 4.04 19.43
N TYR A 421 2.91 4.38 19.69
CA TYR A 421 2.55 5.57 20.45
C TYR A 421 1.30 5.33 21.31
N GLN A 422 1.00 6.25 22.22
CA GLN A 422 -0.29 6.29 22.89
C GLN A 422 -0.91 7.67 22.72
N SER A 423 -2.22 7.71 22.45
CA SER A 423 -2.97 8.95 22.34
C SER A 423 -3.92 9.06 23.52
N ARG A 424 -4.15 10.30 23.97
CA ARG A 424 -4.90 10.57 25.19
C ARG A 424 -6.00 11.55 24.90
N GLN A 425 -7.18 11.33 25.48
CA GLN A 425 -8.28 12.26 25.29
C GLN A 425 -7.91 13.65 25.84
N GLY A 426 -8.13 14.68 25.03
CA GLY A 426 -7.80 16.06 25.40
C GLY A 426 -6.33 16.45 25.22
N PHE A 427 -5.46 15.56 24.71
CA PHE A 427 -4.08 15.89 24.39
C PHE A 427 -3.87 15.93 22.87
N PRO A 428 -3.39 17.04 22.30
CA PRO A 428 -3.22 17.16 20.84
C PRO A 428 -2.05 16.31 20.32
N THR A 429 -1.09 15.97 21.19
CA THR A 429 0.13 15.27 20.80
C THR A 429 0.09 13.80 21.21
N SER A 430 0.45 12.91 20.28
CA SER A 430 0.65 11.50 20.57
C SER A 430 1.98 11.29 21.31
N LEU A 431 1.96 10.47 22.37
CA LEU A 431 3.13 10.17 23.18
C LEU A 431 3.85 8.95 22.61
N ALA A 432 5.13 9.11 22.24
CA ALA A 432 5.92 8.02 21.66
C ALA A 432 6.23 6.92 22.70
N LEU A 433 6.28 5.67 22.24
CA LEU A 433 6.77 4.55 23.03
C LEU A 433 8.20 4.20 22.61
N GLU A 434 9.10 4.11 23.59
CA GLU A 434 10.48 3.70 23.42
C GLU A 434 10.81 2.42 24.18
N PHE A 435 11.77 1.67 23.66
CA PHE A 435 12.38 0.52 24.31
C PHE A 435 13.83 0.84 24.66
N LYS A 436 14.15 0.93 25.96
CA LYS A 436 15.47 1.39 26.43
C LYS A 436 16.65 0.51 26.05
N ASP A 437 16.39 -0.76 25.80
CA ASP A 437 17.36 -1.81 25.55
C ASP A 437 17.66 -2.02 24.06
N THR A 438 16.98 -1.31 23.16
CA THR A 438 17.17 -1.46 21.71
C THR A 438 17.71 -0.21 21.04
N LYS A 439 18.46 -0.42 19.95
CA LYS A 439 18.87 0.64 19.01
C LYS A 439 18.44 0.23 17.60
N PRO A 440 17.56 0.98 16.93
CA PRO A 440 16.88 2.19 17.40
C PRO A 440 15.81 1.91 18.49
N SER A 441 15.65 2.83 19.45
CA SER A 441 14.74 2.71 20.61
C SER A 441 13.26 2.56 20.24
N HIS A 442 12.86 3.13 19.11
CA HIS A 442 11.48 3.08 18.61
C HIS A 442 11.15 1.79 17.85
N THR A 443 12.06 0.80 17.79
CA THR A 443 11.81 -0.49 17.13
C THR A 443 12.16 -1.63 18.06
N ARG A 444 11.29 -2.65 18.09
CA ARG A 444 11.55 -3.92 18.77
C ARG A 444 11.15 -5.08 17.87
N LYS A 445 12.03 -6.07 17.79
CA LYS A 445 11.82 -7.29 17.01
C LYS A 445 12.06 -8.48 17.91
N TRP A 446 11.18 -9.45 17.85
CA TRP A 446 11.32 -10.71 18.54
C TRP A 446 11.00 -11.87 17.62
N ARG A 447 11.76 -12.95 17.77
CA ARG A 447 11.55 -14.22 17.09
C ARG A 447 11.96 -15.34 18.05
N GLY A 448 11.07 -16.29 18.30
CA GLY A 448 11.36 -17.36 19.26
C GLY A 448 10.13 -18.19 19.58
N HIS A 449 10.24 -19.01 20.64
CA HIS A 449 9.16 -19.88 21.12
C HIS A 449 8.61 -19.43 22.49
N ASP A 450 9.37 -18.67 23.29
CA ASP A 450 8.91 -18.11 24.56
C ASP A 450 8.38 -16.67 24.39
N LEU A 451 7.20 -16.56 23.78
CA LEU A 451 6.53 -15.25 23.63
C LEU A 451 6.22 -14.63 24.99
N ARG A 452 5.85 -15.43 25.99
CA ARG A 452 5.46 -14.94 27.32
C ARG A 452 6.63 -14.28 28.04
N GLY A 453 7.81 -14.90 28.00
CA GLY A 453 9.04 -14.31 28.53
C GLY A 453 9.39 -13.00 27.81
N ALA A 454 9.30 -12.99 26.47
CA ALA A 454 9.53 -11.78 25.68
C ALA A 454 8.57 -10.65 26.04
N LEU A 455 7.27 -10.91 26.18
CA LEU A 455 6.30 -9.88 26.56
C LEU A 455 6.56 -9.31 27.97
N LYS A 456 7.04 -10.13 28.92
CA LYS A 456 7.48 -9.63 30.24
C LYS A 456 8.67 -8.69 30.13
N ASP A 457 9.65 -9.09 29.32
CA ASP A 457 10.82 -8.27 28.99
C ASP A 457 10.42 -6.94 28.31
N PHE A 458 9.40 -6.97 27.44
CA PHE A 458 8.89 -5.77 26.79
C PHE A 458 8.25 -4.81 27.80
N VAL A 459 7.49 -5.34 28.77
CA VAL A 459 6.90 -4.53 29.86
C VAL A 459 7.97 -3.81 30.69
N GLN A 460 9.13 -4.45 30.93
CA GLN A 460 10.21 -3.85 31.71
C GLN A 460 10.91 -2.70 30.98
N HIS A 461 11.02 -2.79 29.66
CA HIS A 461 11.79 -1.84 28.86
C HIS A 461 10.95 -0.80 28.12
N ALA A 462 9.64 -1.01 28.02
CA ALA A 462 8.71 -0.09 27.38
C ALA A 462 8.49 1.16 28.26
N GLN A 463 8.95 2.31 27.79
CA GLN A 463 8.70 3.61 28.39
C GLN A 463 7.93 4.49 27.42
N VAL A 464 6.96 5.23 27.96
CA VAL A 464 6.33 6.33 27.23
C VAL A 464 7.12 7.60 27.51
N ASP A 465 7.43 8.35 26.46
CA ASP A 465 8.01 9.67 26.56
C ASP A 465 6.93 10.67 27.01
N TRP A 466 6.92 10.98 28.30
CA TRP A 466 5.96 11.91 28.90
C TRP A 466 6.50 13.32 28.80
N PRO A 467 5.69 14.32 28.38
CA PRO A 467 6.11 15.70 28.44
C PRO A 467 6.47 16.09 29.89
N PRO A 468 7.40 17.04 30.07
CA PRO A 468 7.68 17.59 31.39
C PRO A 468 6.38 18.13 32.00
N GLU A 469 6.22 17.94 33.32
CA GLU A 469 5.09 18.53 34.02
C GLU A 469 5.14 20.05 33.84
N PRO A 470 4.02 20.70 33.51
CA PRO A 470 4.00 22.16 33.48
C PRO A 470 4.46 22.64 34.84
N GLN A 471 5.57 23.38 34.87
CA GLN A 471 6.02 24.03 36.10
C GLN A 471 4.87 24.96 36.50
N SER A 472 4.30 24.73 37.68
CA SER A 472 3.39 25.68 38.29
C SER A 472 4.22 26.92 38.58
N ASP A 473 4.12 27.93 37.71
CA ASP A 473 4.58 29.29 38.00
C ASP A 473 3.62 29.88 39.06
N ASP A 474 3.61 29.26 40.24
CA ASP A 474 3.09 29.84 41.47
C ASP A 474 4.23 30.69 42.03
N ASP A 475 4.45 31.86 41.43
CA ASP A 475 5.16 33.03 41.99
C ASP A 475 5.26 34.11 40.88
N ASP A 476 4.26 34.96 40.70
CA ASP A 476 4.45 36.41 40.89
C ASP A 476 3.12 37.17 40.91
N ASP A 477 3.02 38.03 41.92
CA ASP A 477 1.91 38.89 42.26
C ASP A 477 1.73 40.02 41.23
N GLY A 478 0.46 40.34 40.97
CA GLY A 478 0.01 41.73 40.86
C GLY A 478 0.40 42.52 39.61
N SER A 479 -0.51 42.54 38.63
CA SER A 479 -0.76 43.76 37.85
C SER A 479 -2.09 43.66 37.11
N GLU A 480 -3.13 44.23 37.71
CA GLU A 480 -4.29 44.74 36.99
C GLU A 480 -3.80 45.63 35.83
N ASN A 481 -4.22 45.38 34.58
CA ASN A 481 -4.93 46.40 33.79
C ASN A 481 -5.22 46.01 32.33
N SER A 482 -6.42 46.47 31.96
CA SER A 482 -6.89 46.94 30.65
C SER A 482 -6.87 45.99 29.46
N MET A 483 -8.07 45.47 29.20
CA MET A 483 -8.61 45.25 27.86
C MET A 483 -8.40 46.49 27.00
N GLU A 484 -7.75 46.34 25.85
CA GLU A 484 -7.98 47.20 24.69
C GLU A 484 -7.87 46.37 23.41
N ASP A 485 -8.98 46.37 22.68
CA ASP A 485 -9.16 45.79 21.35
C ASP A 485 -8.16 46.41 20.36
N SER A 486 -7.38 45.58 19.66
CA SER A 486 -6.78 45.94 18.37
C SER A 486 -7.10 44.82 17.37
N MET A 487 -8.10 45.10 16.54
CA MET A 487 -8.28 44.47 15.24
C MET A 487 -7.22 45.04 14.32
N ASP A 488 -6.19 44.27 14.00
CA ASP A 488 -5.28 44.57 12.91
C ASP A 488 -5.21 43.37 11.96
N GLU A 489 -5.95 43.53 10.86
CA GLU A 489 -5.58 43.28 9.47
C GLU A 489 -4.23 42.57 9.26
N TYR A 490 -4.26 41.33 8.77
CA TYR A 490 -3.08 40.69 8.17
C TYR A 490 -3.33 40.43 6.69
N ASP A 491 -2.78 41.36 5.90
CA ASP A 491 -2.38 41.19 4.52
C ASP A 491 -1.29 40.11 4.35
N ASP A 492 -1.30 39.56 3.14
CA ASP A 492 -0.30 38.70 2.50
C ASP A 492 1.16 38.92 2.92
N VAL A 493 1.85 37.81 3.20
CA VAL A 493 3.28 37.67 2.88
C VAL A 493 3.55 36.23 2.40
N ASP A 494 3.59 36.09 1.08
CA ASP A 494 4.44 35.13 0.36
C ASP A 494 5.89 35.30 0.84
N ASP A 495 6.60 34.21 1.17
CA ASP A 495 7.90 33.93 0.54
C ASP A 495 8.59 32.63 0.97
N THR A 496 9.17 31.98 -0.05
CA THR A 496 10.31 31.04 -0.11
C THR A 496 10.13 29.53 0.11
#